data_AF-A0A6N6RZS5-F1
#
_entry.id   AF-A0A6N6RZS5-F1
#
_cell.length_a   1.000
_cell.length_b   1.000
_cell.length_c   1.000
_cell.angle_alpha   90.00
_cell.angle_beta   90.00
_cell.angle_gamma   90.00
#
_symmetry.space_group_name_H-M   'P 1'
#
loop_
_entity.id
_entity.type
_entity.pdbx_description
1 polymer ?
#
loop_
_entity_poly.entity_id
_entity_poly.type
_entity_poly.pdbx_seq_one_letter_code
_entity_poly.pdbx_strand_id
1 'polypeptide(L)'
;DKVLIGGAMAFTFLKAQGFSVGKSLVEDSMLDVVKNLMDISRKNGTKLYLPVDFVVAEKFDGQAETKVVPYQEIPEKWIALDIGPATTKLFIEALQDAKTIVWNGPMGAFEFDAFSRGTYAMVDAVTSSHASTIVGGGDTDMAFHKSGKTHEVSFISTGGGAFLKLLEGGELPGIASLSDRRKNVREASPSQS
;
A
#
# COMPACT_ATOMS: atom_id res chain seq x y z
N ASP A 1 0.60 -8.99 -12.12
CA ASP A 1 1.19 -10.10 -11.35
C ASP A 1 0.64 -10.22 -9.94
N LYS A 2 0.98 -9.30 -9.03
CA LYS A 2 0.63 -9.41 -7.60
C LYS A 2 0.16 -8.06 -7.05
N VAL A 3 -0.82 -8.10 -6.15
CA VAL A 3 -1.29 -6.96 -5.38
C VAL A 3 -1.39 -7.39 -3.92
N LEU A 4 -0.73 -6.66 -3.03
CA LEU A 4 -0.77 -6.88 -1.59
C LEU A 4 -1.56 -5.74 -0.98
N ILE A 5 -2.61 -6.05 -0.21
CA ILE A 5 -3.45 -5.04 0.46
C ILE A 5 -3.20 -5.13 1.96
N GLY A 6 -2.84 -4.01 2.58
CA GLY A 6 -2.66 -3.87 4.02
C GLY A 6 -3.45 -2.70 4.58
N GLY A 7 -3.12 -2.31 5.82
CA GLY A 7 -3.74 -1.17 6.49
C GLY A 7 -5.26 -1.27 6.61
N ALA A 8 -5.92 -0.12 6.78
CA ALA A 8 -7.38 -0.05 6.93
C ALA A 8 -8.14 -0.60 5.72
N MET A 9 -7.56 -0.48 4.51
CA MET A 9 -8.19 -0.96 3.28
C MET A 9 -8.47 -2.46 3.32
N ALA A 10 -7.60 -3.26 3.94
CA ALA A 10 -7.76 -4.70 4.05
C ALA A 10 -9.08 -5.09 4.72
N PHE A 11 -9.60 -4.29 5.66
CA PHE A 11 -10.83 -4.62 6.38
C PHE A 11 -12.08 -4.50 5.50
N THR A 12 -12.10 -3.56 4.55
CA THR A 12 -13.18 -3.48 3.55
C THR A 12 -13.19 -4.72 2.66
N PHE A 13 -12.02 -5.25 2.28
CA PHE A 13 -11.90 -6.52 1.55
C PHE A 13 -12.37 -7.72 2.37
N LEU A 14 -11.96 -7.82 3.63
CA LEU A 14 -12.37 -8.91 4.51
C LEU A 14 -13.88 -8.88 4.81
N LYS A 15 -14.44 -7.69 5.08
CA LYS A 15 -15.88 -7.52 5.28
C LYS A 15 -16.68 -7.86 4.02
N ALA A 16 -16.17 -7.51 2.84
CA ALA A 16 -16.78 -7.89 1.56
C ALA A 16 -16.82 -9.41 1.33
N GLN A 17 -15.92 -10.17 1.95
CA GLN A 17 -15.90 -11.64 1.97
C GLN A 17 -16.77 -12.25 3.08
N GLY A 18 -17.40 -11.43 3.92
CA GLY A 18 -18.29 -11.88 4.99
C GLY A 18 -17.61 -12.11 6.34
N PHE A 19 -16.35 -11.70 6.51
CA PHE A 19 -15.65 -11.81 7.80
C PHE A 19 -15.96 -10.61 8.71
N SER A 20 -16.04 -10.88 10.02
CA SER A 20 -16.05 -9.82 11.03
C SER A 20 -14.67 -9.19 11.14
N VAL A 21 -14.62 -7.88 11.34
CA VAL A 21 -13.38 -7.11 11.52
C VAL A 21 -13.37 -6.32 12.82
N GLY A 22 -14.24 -6.70 13.77
CA GLY A 22 -14.42 -6.00 15.04
C GLY A 22 -14.79 -4.54 14.84
N LYS A 23 -14.08 -3.64 15.52
CA LYS A 23 -14.20 -2.17 15.40
C LYS A 23 -13.22 -1.55 14.40
N SER A 24 -12.57 -2.36 13.57
CA SER A 24 -11.61 -1.86 12.58
C SER A 24 -12.30 -0.98 11.53
N LEU A 25 -11.55 -0.04 10.95
CA LEU A 25 -12.08 0.94 10.01
C LEU A 25 -12.51 0.26 8.71
N VAL A 26 -13.76 0.48 8.30
CA VAL A 26 -14.34 -0.07 7.06
C VAL A 26 -15.04 1.05 6.30
N GLU A 27 -14.85 1.07 4.98
CA GLU A 27 -15.62 1.90 4.06
C GLU A 27 -16.79 1.10 3.48
N ASP A 28 -17.94 1.13 4.15
CA ASP A 28 -19.12 0.35 3.75
C ASP A 28 -19.65 0.70 2.34
N SER A 29 -19.49 1.96 1.91
CA SER A 29 -19.84 2.40 0.55
C SER A 29 -18.98 1.76 -0.55
N MET A 30 -17.83 1.19 -0.21
CA MET A 30 -16.88 0.59 -1.15
C MET A 30 -17.02 -0.94 -1.27
N LEU A 31 -17.92 -1.58 -0.52
CA LEU A 31 -18.03 -3.04 -0.49
C LEU A 31 -18.28 -3.66 -1.87
N ASP A 32 -19.19 -3.07 -2.66
CA ASP A 32 -19.51 -3.59 -3.99
C ASP A 32 -18.38 -3.34 -4.99
N VAL A 33 -17.67 -2.21 -4.85
CA VAL A 33 -16.46 -1.90 -5.64
C VAL A 33 -15.39 -2.96 -5.38
N VAL A 34 -15.12 -3.25 -4.10
CA VAL A 34 -14.11 -4.22 -3.69
C VAL A 34 -14.46 -5.64 -4.13
N LYS A 35 -15.73 -6.05 -4.08
CA LYS A 35 -16.17 -7.34 -4.64
C LYS A 35 -15.87 -7.43 -6.14
N ASN A 36 -16.22 -6.39 -6.90
CA ASN A 36 -15.93 -6.34 -8.33
C ASN A 36 -14.41 -6.37 -8.61
N LEU A 37 -13.60 -5.65 -7.82
CA LEU A 37 -12.14 -5.69 -7.94
C LEU A 37 -11.58 -7.10 -7.69
N MET A 38 -12.08 -7.82 -6.71
CA MET A 38 -11.70 -9.22 -6.47
C MET A 38 -12.07 -10.13 -7.66
N ASP A 39 -13.24 -9.92 -8.26
CA ASP A 39 -13.64 -10.63 -9.47
C ASP A 39 -12.76 -10.33 -10.68
N ILE A 40 -12.45 -9.05 -10.92
CA ILE A 40 -11.54 -8.60 -11.98
C ILE A 40 -10.16 -9.23 -11.77
N SER A 41 -9.65 -9.19 -10.54
CA SER A 41 -8.35 -9.78 -10.18
C SER A 41 -8.31 -11.26 -10.52
N ARG A 42 -9.35 -12.02 -10.14
CA ARG A 42 -9.49 -13.45 -10.48
C ARG A 42 -9.52 -13.69 -11.99
N LYS A 43 -10.32 -12.93 -12.74
CA LYS A 43 -10.46 -13.07 -14.19
C LYS A 43 -9.14 -12.78 -14.92
N ASN A 44 -8.38 -11.81 -14.44
CA ASN A 44 -7.12 -11.40 -15.04
C ASN A 44 -5.91 -12.23 -14.56
N GLY A 45 -6.11 -13.17 -13.63
CA GLY A 45 -5.03 -13.97 -13.05
C GLY A 45 -4.09 -13.18 -12.15
N THR A 46 -4.49 -12.00 -11.69
CA THR A 46 -3.72 -11.21 -10.72
C THR A 46 -3.84 -11.86 -9.35
N LYS A 47 -2.69 -12.09 -8.69
CA LYS A 47 -2.68 -12.66 -7.34
C LYS A 47 -2.93 -11.54 -6.33
N LEU A 48 -4.09 -11.59 -5.67
CA LEU A 48 -4.43 -10.67 -4.59
C LEU A 48 -4.12 -11.31 -3.24
N TYR A 49 -3.28 -10.64 -2.45
CA TYR A 49 -2.89 -11.06 -1.11
C TYR A 49 -3.54 -10.13 -0.08
N LEU A 50 -4.30 -10.73 0.84
CA LEU A 50 -4.87 -10.05 2.00
C LEU A 50 -4.17 -10.57 3.28
N PRO A 51 -4.20 -9.81 4.38
CA PRO A 51 -3.66 -10.27 5.65
C PRO A 51 -4.38 -11.53 6.15
N VAL A 52 -3.60 -12.45 6.69
CA VAL A 52 -4.08 -13.72 7.28
C VAL A 52 -4.15 -13.67 8.81
N ASP A 53 -3.50 -12.66 9.42
CA ASP A 53 -3.48 -12.39 10.85
C ASP A 53 -3.20 -10.91 11.10
N PHE A 54 -3.56 -10.44 12.29
CA PHE A 54 -3.45 -9.04 12.69
C PHE A 54 -2.95 -8.91 14.13
N VAL A 55 -2.24 -7.81 14.39
CA VAL A 55 -2.07 -7.28 15.74
C VAL A 55 -3.32 -6.47 16.08
N VAL A 56 -4.10 -6.94 17.05
CA VAL A 56 -5.33 -6.30 17.52
C VAL A 56 -5.12 -5.68 18.90
N ALA A 57 -5.87 -4.62 19.19
CA ALA A 57 -5.89 -3.95 20.49
C ALA A 57 -7.32 -3.60 20.93
N GLU A 58 -7.53 -3.46 22.24
CA GLU A 58 -8.83 -3.07 22.79
C GLU A 58 -9.23 -1.62 22.40
N LYS A 59 -8.24 -0.75 22.19
CA LYS A 59 -8.40 0.66 21.83
C LYS A 59 -7.24 1.16 20.98
N PHE A 60 -7.45 2.26 20.25
CA PHE A 60 -6.43 2.94 19.46
C PHE A 60 -5.49 3.74 20.38
N ASP A 61 -4.55 3.03 21.01
CA ASP A 61 -3.62 3.57 22.00
C ASP A 61 -2.34 2.73 21.99
N GLY A 62 -1.17 3.37 21.95
CA GLY A 62 0.12 2.69 21.93
C GLY A 62 0.45 1.88 23.19
N GLN A 63 -0.32 2.03 24.26
CA GLN A 63 -0.19 1.28 25.52
C GLN A 63 -1.35 0.30 25.76
N ALA A 64 -2.22 0.09 24.76
CA ALA A 64 -3.32 -0.86 24.88
C ALA A 64 -2.82 -2.31 25.00
N GLU A 65 -3.62 -3.17 25.63
CA GLU A 65 -3.40 -4.62 25.55
C GLU A 65 -3.48 -5.06 24.09
N THR A 66 -2.50 -5.85 23.64
CA THR A 66 -2.40 -6.35 22.27
C THR A 66 -2.44 -7.87 22.21
N LYS A 67 -2.98 -8.40 21.11
CA LYS A 67 -2.99 -9.83 20.77
C LYS A 67 -2.72 -9.99 19.29
N VAL A 68 -2.18 -11.15 18.92
CA VAL A 68 -2.11 -11.57 17.52
C VAL A 68 -3.19 -12.60 17.28
N VAL A 69 -4.05 -12.36 16.30
CA VAL A 69 -5.17 -13.26 15.97
C VAL A 69 -5.29 -13.44 14.46
N PRO A 70 -5.72 -14.62 13.98
CA PRO A 70 -6.18 -14.78 12.60
C PRO A 70 -7.32 -13.83 12.28
N TYR A 71 -7.51 -13.46 11.01
CA TYR A 71 -8.59 -12.54 10.61
C TYR A 71 -10.00 -13.06 10.96
N GLN A 72 -10.16 -14.37 11.10
CA GLN A 72 -11.42 -15.01 11.50
C GLN A 72 -11.75 -14.81 12.99
N GLU A 73 -10.77 -14.44 13.80
CA GLU A 73 -10.86 -14.43 15.27
C GLU A 73 -10.69 -13.02 15.84
N ILE A 74 -10.83 -11.97 15.03
CA ILE A 74 -10.80 -10.59 15.52
C ILE A 74 -11.96 -10.37 16.51
N PRO A 75 -11.68 -10.05 17.80
CA PRO A 75 -12.74 -9.86 18.78
C PRO A 75 -13.63 -8.67 18.42
N GLU A 76 -14.95 -8.79 18.63
CA GLU A 76 -15.94 -7.79 18.17
C GLU A 76 -15.65 -6.35 18.62
N LYS A 77 -15.09 -6.19 19.83
CA LYS A 77 -14.82 -4.87 20.43
C LYS A 77 -13.40 -4.36 20.18
N TRP A 78 -12.54 -5.17 19.58
CA TRP A 78 -11.14 -4.87 19.34
C TRP A 78 -10.93 -4.29 17.94
N ILE A 79 -9.79 -3.62 17.76
CA ILE A 79 -9.40 -2.93 16.53
C ILE A 79 -8.10 -3.57 16.05
N ALA A 80 -8.03 -3.96 14.78
CA ALA A 80 -6.78 -4.40 14.15
C ALA A 80 -5.98 -3.17 13.71
N LEU A 81 -4.72 -3.09 14.14
CA LEU A 81 -3.88 -1.90 14.01
C LEU A 81 -2.56 -2.15 13.29
N ASP A 82 -2.17 -3.41 13.06
CA ASP A 82 -1.03 -3.78 12.22
C ASP A 82 -1.25 -5.18 11.66
N ILE A 83 -0.51 -5.53 10.61
CA ILE A 83 -0.47 -6.90 10.10
C ILE A 83 0.27 -7.81 11.08
N GLY A 84 -0.19 -9.06 11.20
CA GLY A 84 0.47 -10.04 12.05
C GLY A 84 1.70 -10.68 11.38
N PRO A 85 2.49 -11.45 12.16
CA PRO A 85 3.71 -12.08 11.68
C PRO A 85 3.49 -13.08 10.53
N ALA A 86 2.34 -13.78 10.47
CA ALA A 86 2.07 -14.70 9.37
C ALA A 86 1.82 -13.94 8.06
N THR A 87 1.13 -12.81 8.13
CA THR A 87 0.92 -11.89 7.01
C THR A 87 2.23 -11.27 6.55
N THR A 88 3.06 -10.79 7.47
CA THR A 88 4.39 -10.27 7.13
C THR A 88 5.19 -11.30 6.35
N LYS A 89 5.25 -12.54 6.83
CA LYS A 89 5.95 -13.63 6.13
C LYS A 89 5.36 -13.87 4.74
N LEU A 90 4.03 -13.98 4.62
CA LEU A 90 3.33 -14.18 3.36
C LEU A 90 3.65 -13.06 2.35
N PHE A 91 3.66 -11.80 2.80
CA PHE A 91 3.92 -10.65 1.94
C PHE A 91 5.39 -10.62 1.50
N ILE A 92 6.33 -10.89 2.40
CA ILE A 92 7.76 -10.99 2.06
C ILE A 92 7.99 -12.07 1.01
N GLU A 93 7.41 -13.26 1.20
CA GLU A 93 7.50 -14.36 0.21
C GLU A 93 6.90 -13.95 -1.14
N ALA A 94 5.78 -13.22 -1.14
CA ALA A 94 5.16 -12.73 -2.36
C ALA A 94 6.04 -11.73 -3.12
N LEU A 95 6.95 -11.02 -2.45
CA LEU A 95 7.85 -10.03 -3.06
C LEU A 95 9.16 -10.62 -3.62
N GLN A 96 9.53 -11.85 -3.28
CA GLN A 96 10.87 -12.40 -3.58
C GLN A 96 11.23 -12.45 -5.08
N ASP A 97 10.24 -12.67 -5.95
CA ASP A 97 10.42 -12.76 -7.41
C ASP A 97 10.09 -11.43 -8.12
N ALA A 98 9.77 -10.38 -7.37
CA ALA A 98 9.37 -9.10 -7.94
C ALA A 98 10.57 -8.41 -8.60
N LYS A 99 10.37 -7.92 -9.82
CA LYS A 99 11.35 -7.08 -10.53
C LYS A 99 11.09 -5.59 -10.33
N THR A 100 9.85 -5.24 -10.03
CA THR A 100 9.41 -3.88 -9.74
C THR A 100 8.43 -3.93 -8.57
N ILE A 101 8.62 -3.04 -7.61
CA ILE A 101 7.73 -2.88 -6.45
C ILE A 101 7.26 -1.43 -6.43
N VAL A 102 5.94 -1.24 -6.35
CA VAL A 102 5.33 0.06 -6.10
C VAL A 102 4.63 -0.03 -4.75
N TRP A 103 4.97 0.85 -3.82
CA TRP A 103 4.40 0.84 -2.47
C TRP A 103 3.82 2.21 -2.09
N ASN A 104 2.55 2.20 -1.69
CA ASN A 104 1.82 3.33 -1.15
C ASN A 104 0.90 2.86 0.00
N GLY A 105 1.13 3.41 1.19
CA GLY A 105 0.37 3.17 2.41
C GLY A 105 1.09 2.23 3.41
N PRO A 106 1.26 2.60 4.69
CA PRO A 106 1.81 1.71 5.71
C PRO A 106 0.90 0.49 5.96
N MET A 107 1.43 -0.53 6.64
CA MET A 107 0.68 -1.75 6.95
C MET A 107 -0.17 -1.63 8.23
N GLY A 108 0.18 -0.67 9.09
CA GLY A 108 -0.45 -0.45 10.39
C GLY A 108 -0.27 0.99 10.90
N ALA A 109 -0.76 1.25 12.10
CA ALA A 109 -0.64 2.52 12.83
C ALA A 109 0.78 2.72 13.38
N PHE A 110 1.75 2.83 12.47
CA PHE A 110 3.19 2.79 12.73
C PHE A 110 3.72 3.96 13.57
N GLU A 111 2.87 4.96 13.86
CA GLU A 111 3.13 6.01 14.84
C GLU A 111 3.26 5.46 16.26
N PHE A 112 2.65 4.30 16.53
CA PHE A 112 2.80 3.58 17.79
C PHE A 112 3.73 2.37 17.62
N ASP A 113 4.72 2.26 18.49
CA ASP A 113 5.71 1.16 18.44
C ASP A 113 5.06 -0.23 18.39
N ALA A 114 4.00 -0.43 19.19
CA ALA A 114 3.23 -1.67 19.27
C ALA A 114 2.59 -2.09 17.93
N PHE A 115 2.36 -1.15 17.01
CA PHE A 115 1.67 -1.36 15.73
C PHE A 115 2.53 -0.97 14.51
N SER A 116 3.85 -0.92 14.70
CA SER A 116 4.80 -0.49 13.68
C SER A 116 5.56 -1.62 13.00
N ARG A 117 5.57 -2.81 13.62
CA ARG A 117 6.43 -3.93 13.24
C ARG A 117 6.15 -4.44 11.83
N GLY A 118 4.88 -4.58 11.46
CA GLY A 118 4.48 -5.00 10.13
C GLY A 118 4.91 -4.00 9.07
N THR A 119 4.76 -2.71 9.33
CA THR A 119 5.20 -1.64 8.41
C THR A 119 6.72 -1.67 8.23
N TYR A 120 7.50 -1.71 9.32
CA TYR A 120 8.96 -1.72 9.21
C TYR A 120 9.51 -3.03 8.62
N ALA A 121 8.86 -4.18 8.87
CA ALA A 121 9.22 -5.41 8.20
C ALA A 121 9.02 -5.32 6.68
N MET A 122 7.98 -4.61 6.21
CA MET A 122 7.81 -4.33 4.79
C MET A 122 8.83 -3.33 4.25
N VAL A 123 9.22 -2.30 5.03
CA VAL A 123 10.35 -1.43 4.67
C VAL A 123 11.62 -2.26 4.46
N ASP A 124 11.94 -3.14 5.39
CA ASP A 124 13.11 -4.02 5.31
C ASP A 124 13.06 -4.93 4.09
N ALA A 125 11.91 -5.52 3.80
CA ALA A 125 11.71 -6.39 2.66
C ALA A 125 11.85 -5.66 1.32
N VAL A 126 11.30 -4.45 1.22
CA VAL A 126 11.37 -3.64 0.01
C VAL A 126 12.79 -3.14 -0.23
N THR A 127 13.48 -2.66 0.81
CA THR A 127 14.86 -2.16 0.73
C THR A 127 15.89 -3.25 0.45
N SER A 128 15.64 -4.47 0.96
CA SER A 128 16.51 -5.63 0.70
C SER A 128 16.25 -6.30 -0.65
N SER A 129 15.24 -5.86 -1.40
CA SER A 129 14.89 -6.42 -2.69
C SER A 129 15.86 -5.97 -3.80
N HIS A 130 16.08 -6.82 -4.79
CA HIS A 130 16.77 -6.45 -6.04
C HIS A 130 15.85 -5.79 -7.07
N ALA A 131 14.57 -5.59 -6.73
CA ALA A 131 13.59 -4.93 -7.57
C ALA A 131 13.89 -3.43 -7.74
N SER A 132 13.43 -2.86 -8.85
CA SER A 132 13.23 -1.40 -8.91
C SER A 132 12.10 -1.00 -7.97
N THR A 133 12.35 -0.10 -7.03
CA THR A 133 11.39 0.25 -5.97
C THR A 133 10.91 1.69 -6.13
N ILE A 134 9.59 1.87 -6.11
CA ILE A 134 8.93 3.17 -6.17
C ILE A 134 8.04 3.29 -4.94
N VAL A 135 8.37 4.23 -4.07
CA VAL A 135 7.62 4.52 -2.86
C VAL A 135 6.91 5.86 -3.05
N GLY A 136 5.67 5.97 -2.59
CA GLY A 136 4.97 7.24 -2.58
C GLY A 136 3.90 7.32 -1.50
N GLY A 137 3.45 8.54 -1.23
CA GLY A 137 2.49 8.84 -0.16
C GLY A 137 3.20 9.28 1.12
N GLY A 138 2.67 10.34 1.77
CA GLY A 138 3.35 11.00 2.90
C GLY A 138 3.63 10.07 4.08
N ASP A 139 2.71 9.19 4.43
CA ASP A 139 2.90 8.25 5.55
C ASP A 139 3.92 7.16 5.22
N THR A 140 3.96 6.72 3.96
CA THR A 140 4.94 5.70 3.53
C THR A 140 6.33 6.31 3.48
N ASP A 141 6.46 7.51 2.91
CA ASP A 141 7.68 8.30 2.95
C ASP A 141 8.19 8.50 4.40
N MET A 142 7.29 8.86 5.32
CA MET A 142 7.60 8.98 6.75
C MET A 142 8.10 7.66 7.35
N ALA A 143 7.53 6.50 6.98
CA ALA A 143 8.00 5.20 7.46
C ALA A 143 9.44 4.91 7.00
N PHE A 144 9.78 5.20 5.74
CA PHE A 144 11.17 5.07 5.26
C PHE A 144 12.11 6.04 5.96
N HIS A 145 11.70 7.30 6.15
CA HIS A 145 12.48 8.29 6.88
C HIS A 145 12.77 7.86 8.32
N LYS A 146 11.76 7.40 9.07
CA LYS A 146 11.92 6.92 10.45
C LYS A 146 12.81 5.68 10.54
N SER A 147 12.79 4.82 9.53
CA SER A 147 13.67 3.64 9.46
C SER A 147 15.12 3.97 9.08
N GLY A 148 15.39 5.18 8.59
CA GLY A 148 16.71 5.57 8.08
C GLY A 148 17.08 5.01 6.70
N LYS A 149 16.12 4.41 5.98
CA LYS A 149 16.37 3.64 4.74
C LYS A 149 15.92 4.32 3.45
N THR A 150 15.76 5.64 3.47
CA THR A 150 15.30 6.40 2.29
C THR A 150 16.25 6.29 1.09
N HIS A 151 17.55 6.07 1.33
CA HIS A 151 18.56 5.91 0.29
C HIS A 151 18.66 4.48 -0.26
N GLU A 152 17.89 3.54 0.29
CA GLU A 152 17.90 2.12 -0.10
C GLU A 152 16.80 1.78 -1.11
N VAL A 153 16.03 2.78 -1.57
CA VAL A 153 14.99 2.61 -2.61
C VAL A 153 15.34 3.38 -3.89
N SER A 154 14.81 2.93 -5.03
CA SER A 154 15.14 3.53 -6.33
C SER A 154 14.51 4.91 -6.50
N PHE A 155 13.30 5.14 -5.98
CA PHE A 155 12.64 6.44 -6.04
C PHE A 155 11.62 6.62 -4.91
N ILE A 156 11.63 7.80 -4.30
CA ILE A 156 10.60 8.26 -3.35
C ILE A 156 9.87 9.45 -3.95
N SER A 157 8.56 9.31 -4.11
CA SER A 157 7.69 10.38 -4.54
C SER A 157 7.21 11.22 -3.35
N THR A 158 7.64 12.48 -3.31
CA THR A 158 7.10 13.51 -2.41
C THR A 158 5.80 14.15 -2.93
N GLY A 159 5.42 13.84 -4.17
CA GLY A 159 4.25 14.40 -4.85
C GLY A 159 2.96 13.61 -4.59
N GLY A 160 2.59 13.40 -3.33
CA GLY A 160 1.51 12.49 -2.88
C GLY A 160 0.33 12.31 -3.86
N GLY A 161 -0.53 13.32 -4.01
CA GLY A 161 -1.70 13.24 -4.89
C GLY A 161 -1.38 13.18 -6.39
N ALA A 162 -0.28 13.78 -6.84
CA ALA A 162 0.16 13.73 -8.24
C ALA A 162 0.67 12.33 -8.62
N PHE A 163 1.34 11.65 -7.69
CA PHE A 163 1.81 10.28 -7.84
C PHE A 163 0.65 9.30 -7.98
N LEU A 164 -0.36 9.40 -7.11
CA LEU A 164 -1.55 8.57 -7.21
C LEU A 164 -2.30 8.81 -8.51
N LYS A 165 -2.52 10.07 -8.89
CA LYS A 165 -3.18 10.41 -10.15
C LYS A 165 -2.44 9.88 -11.38
N LEU A 166 -1.10 9.85 -11.34
CA LEU A 166 -0.29 9.23 -12.39
C LEU A 166 -0.48 7.71 -12.44
N LEU A 167 -0.50 7.04 -11.28
CA LEU A 167 -0.74 5.60 -11.18
C LEU A 167 -2.16 5.20 -11.61
N GLU A 168 -3.14 6.06 -11.37
CA GLU A 168 -4.52 5.91 -11.87
C GLU A 168 -4.63 6.06 -13.40
N GLY A 169 -3.53 6.44 -14.08
CA GLY A 169 -3.52 6.73 -15.52
C GLY A 169 -4.13 8.08 -15.89
N GLY A 170 -4.36 8.94 -14.90
CA GLY A 170 -4.92 10.27 -15.10
C GLY A 170 -3.93 11.24 -15.73
N GLU A 171 -4.43 12.17 -16.54
CA GLU A 171 -3.62 13.24 -17.11
C GLU A 171 -3.18 14.24 -16.02
N LEU A 172 -1.87 14.52 -15.98
CA LEU A 172 -1.30 15.54 -15.10
C LEU A 172 -1.22 16.87 -15.87
N PRO A 173 -1.99 17.92 -15.48
CA PRO A 173 -2.05 19.17 -16.23
C PRO A 173 -0.69 19.84 -16.46
N GLY A 174 0.24 19.71 -15.49
CA GLY A 174 1.61 20.22 -15.62
C GLY A 174 2.43 19.49 -16.67
N ILE A 175 2.27 18.16 -16.82
CA ILE A 175 2.96 17.36 -17.85
C ILE A 175 2.32 17.61 -19.22
N ALA A 176 0.99 17.68 -19.29
CA ALA A 176 0.26 18.01 -20.51
C ALA A 176 0.75 19.35 -21.09
N SER A 177 0.83 20.38 -20.24
CA SER A 177 1.28 21.73 -20.60
C SER A 177 2.73 21.78 -21.13
N LEU A 178 3.60 20.84 -20.74
CA LEU A 178 4.98 20.72 -21.22
C LEU A 178 5.08 19.89 -22.50
N SER A 179 4.19 18.91 -22.66
CA SER A 179 4.12 18.04 -23.84
C SER A 179 3.68 18.83 -25.08
N ASP A 180 2.79 19.80 -24.91
CA ASP A 180 2.35 20.70 -25.98
C ASP A 180 3.47 21.63 -26.48
N ARG A 181 4.39 22.08 -25.60
CA ARG A 181 5.55 22.87 -26.04
C ARG A 181 6.53 22.08 -26.90
N ARG A 182 6.66 20.77 -26.69
CA ARG A 182 7.59 19.93 -27.46
C ARG A 182 7.14 19.75 -28.91
N LYS A 183 5.83 19.85 -29.19
CA LYS A 183 5.29 19.93 -30.56
C LYS A 183 5.60 21.28 -31.22
N ASN A 184 5.39 22.38 -30.50
CA ASN A 184 5.61 23.73 -31.02
C ASN A 184 7.08 24.04 -31.34
N VAL A 185 8.05 23.45 -30.62
CA VAL A 185 9.48 23.63 -30.93
C VAL A 185 9.93 22.87 -32.18
N ARG A 186 9.30 21.73 -32.49
CA ARG A 186 9.60 20.97 -33.73
C ARG A 186 9.01 21.62 -34.98
N GLU A 187 7.90 22.33 -34.85
CA GLU A 187 7.30 23.12 -35.95
C GLU A 187 8.00 24.46 -36.18
N ALA A 188 8.76 24.97 -35.19
CA ALA A 188 9.49 26.23 -35.27
C ALA A 188 10.92 26.13 -35.84
N SER A 189 11.32 24.99 -36.43
CA SER A 189 12.61 24.84 -37.11
C SER A 189 12.44 24.73 -38.64
N PRO A 190 12.34 25.85 -39.39
CA PRO A 190 12.58 25.82 -40.82
C PRO A 190 14.09 25.73 -41.08
N SER A 191 14.46 24.70 -41.86
CA SER A 191 15.66 24.58 -42.69
C SER A 191 16.61 25.78 -42.72
N GLN A 192 17.82 25.61 -42.19
CA GLN A 192 18.98 26.35 -42.71
C GLN A 192 19.69 25.46 -43.73
N SER A 193 19.55 25.82 -45.01
CA SER A 193 20.47 25.55 -46.11
C SER A 193 20.64 26.83 -46.90
#